data_AF-A0A7S1H0I2-F1
#
_entry.id   AF-A0A7S1H0I2-F1
#
_cell.length_a   1.000
_cell.length_b   1.000
_cell.length_c   1.000
_cell.angle_alpha   90.00
_cell.angle_beta   90.00
_cell.angle_gamma   90.00
#
_symmetry.space_group_name_H-M   'P 1'
#
loop_
_entity.id
_entity.type
_entity.pdbx_description
1 polymer ?
#
loop_
_entity_poly.entity_id
_entity_poly.type
_entity_poly.pdbx_seq_one_letter_code
_entity_poly.pdbx_strand_id
1 'polypeptide(L)'
;AKALRNTLRNFLKAGVIYGGVMMSAALCIPFISRIFTADQYVISLVNSVVPLLVAVFGMDNILMASEGFLLGQKDLNFIGKMYASFFVAVPYFMLRVKRAALAGNPAINLTSVWSVFVTYQFVRFAVLLVRALMVQRRTELEVSKEAA
;
A
#
# COMPACT_ATOMS: atom_id res chain seq x y z
N ALA A 1 1.10 27.47 5.33
CA ALA A 1 0.56 26.72 4.17
C ALA A 1 1.62 26.32 3.12
N LYS A 2 2.38 27.25 2.53
CA LYS A 2 3.29 26.97 1.39
C LYS A 2 4.39 25.94 1.69
N ALA A 3 5.01 26.00 2.87
CA ALA A 3 6.01 25.02 3.30
C ALA A 3 5.43 23.60 3.39
N LEU A 4 4.25 23.44 4.02
CA LEU A 4 3.58 22.15 4.20
C LEU A 4 3.22 21.49 2.85
N ARG A 5 2.72 22.28 1.90
CA ARG A 5 2.44 21.85 0.52
C ARG A 5 3.70 21.37 -0.19
N ASN A 6 4.80 22.13 -0.05
CA ASN A 6 6.07 21.77 -0.66
C ASN A 6 6.62 20.47 -0.06
N THR A 7 6.50 20.29 1.26
CA THR A 7 6.87 19.06 1.95
C THR A 7 6.08 17.86 1.42
N LEU A 8 4.74 17.93 1.35
CA LEU A 8 3.94 16.82 0.81
C LEU A 8 4.34 16.51 -0.63
N ARG A 9 4.49 17.54 -1.49
CA ARG A 9 4.89 17.34 -2.89
C ARG A 9 6.27 16.69 -3.02
N ASN A 10 7.22 17.08 -2.17
CA ASN A 10 8.56 16.49 -2.17
C ASN A 10 8.54 15.05 -1.67
N PHE A 11 7.76 14.74 -0.64
CA PHE A 11 7.59 13.36 -0.17
C PHE A 11 6.90 12.47 -1.20
N LEU A 12 5.89 12.97 -1.92
CA LEU A 12 5.26 12.23 -3.00
C LEU A 12 6.23 11.99 -4.16
N LYS A 13 7.03 12.99 -4.54
CA LYS A 13 8.08 12.83 -5.56
C LYS A 13 9.11 11.78 -5.15
N ALA A 14 9.61 11.86 -3.92
CA ALA A 14 10.54 10.86 -3.39
C ALA A 14 9.87 9.48 -3.40
N GLY A 15 8.62 9.38 -2.95
CA GLY A 15 7.85 8.14 -2.95
C GLY A 15 7.72 7.52 -4.34
N VAL A 16 7.51 8.31 -5.40
CA VAL A 16 7.51 7.81 -6.78
C VAL A 16 8.88 7.30 -7.21
N ILE A 17 9.96 8.01 -6.87
CA ILE A 17 11.33 7.59 -7.24
C ILE A 17 11.68 6.26 -6.55
N TYR A 18 11.54 6.18 -5.22
CA TYR A 18 11.81 4.95 -4.48
C TYR A 18 10.84 3.82 -4.85
N GLY A 19 9.58 4.16 -5.13
CA GLY A 19 8.58 3.22 -5.66
C GLY A 19 9.03 2.61 -6.99
N GLY A 20 9.53 3.43 -7.92
CA GLY A 20 10.09 2.96 -9.19
C GLY A 20 11.27 2.00 -9.01
N VAL A 21 12.18 2.30 -8.08
CA VAL A 21 13.30 1.41 -7.74
C VAL A 21 12.79 0.07 -7.19
N MET A 22 11.85 0.09 -6.24
CA MET A 22 11.29 -1.13 -5.66
C MET A 22 10.48 -1.96 -6.65
N MET A 23 9.71 -1.30 -7.54
CA MET A 23 9.03 -1.97 -8.65
C MET A 23 10.03 -2.65 -9.59
N SER A 24 11.14 -1.97 -9.90
CA SER A 24 12.19 -2.52 -10.76
C SER A 24 12.85 -3.74 -10.11
N ALA A 25 13.12 -3.68 -8.80
CA ALA A 25 13.62 -4.82 -8.04
C ALA A 25 12.61 -5.99 -8.05
N ALA A 26 11.32 -5.72 -7.91
CA ALA A 26 10.28 -6.74 -7.97
C ALA A 26 10.18 -7.40 -9.35
N LEU A 27 10.37 -6.64 -10.43
CA LEU A 27 10.44 -7.18 -11.80
C LEU A 27 11.66 -8.10 -12.03
N CYS A 28 12.72 -7.95 -11.24
CA CYS A 28 13.90 -8.82 -11.30
C CYS A 28 13.71 -10.16 -10.59
N ILE A 29 12.63 -10.36 -9.82
CA ILE A 29 12.38 -11.58 -9.05
C ILE A 29 12.46 -12.86 -9.89
N PRO A 30 11.86 -12.96 -11.10
CA PRO A 30 11.94 -14.18 -11.90
C PRO A 30 13.37 -14.60 -12.24
N PHE A 31 14.28 -13.64 -12.40
CA PHE A 31 15.69 -13.90 -12.73
C PHE A 31 16.50 -14.37 -11.51
N ILE A 32 16.18 -13.87 -10.32
CA ILE A 32 16.91 -14.17 -9.07
C ILE A 32 16.30 -15.37 -8.35
N SER A 33 15.05 -15.75 -8.64
CA SER A 33 14.30 -16.83 -7.99
C SER A 33 15.07 -18.16 -7.90
N ARG A 34 15.87 -18.49 -8.93
CA ARG A 34 16.70 -19.69 -9.01
C ARG A 34 17.84 -19.76 -8.00
N ILE A 35 18.27 -18.61 -7.47
CA ILE A 35 19.32 -18.54 -6.43
C ILE A 35 18.75 -18.99 -5.09
N PHE A 36 17.45 -18.78 -4.84
CA PHE A 36 16.81 -19.12 -3.57
C PHE A 36 16.23 -20.52 -3.52
N THR A 37 15.80 -21.07 -4.67
CA THR A 37 15.26 -22.43 -4.74
C THR A 37 15.47 -23.05 -6.12
N ALA A 38 15.69 -24.36 -6.15
CA ALA A 38 15.78 -25.15 -7.38
C ALA A 38 14.41 -25.72 -7.83
N ASP A 39 13.41 -25.73 -6.94
CA ASP A 39 12.09 -26.31 -7.21
C ASP A 39 11.30 -25.44 -8.22
N GLN A 40 11.00 -26.04 -9.38
CA GLN A 40 10.26 -25.38 -10.47
C GLN A 40 8.82 -25.05 -10.06
N TYR A 41 8.21 -25.84 -9.17
CA TYR A 41 6.87 -25.57 -8.67
C TYR A 41 6.84 -24.26 -7.88
N VAL A 42 7.78 -24.09 -6.95
CA VAL A 42 7.90 -22.86 -6.14
C VAL A 42 8.22 -21.65 -7.01
N ILE A 43 9.11 -21.78 -8.00
CA ILE A 43 9.44 -20.69 -8.94
C ILE A 43 8.20 -20.25 -9.72
N SER A 44 7.43 -21.20 -10.26
CA SER A 44 6.21 -20.88 -11.00
C SER A 44 5.18 -20.16 -10.12
N LEU A 45 5.06 -20.58 -8.86
CA LEU A 45 4.14 -20.00 -7.90
C LEU A 45 4.54 -18.57 -7.52
N VAL A 46 5.82 -18.32 -7.26
CA VAL A 46 6.34 -16.97 -6.99
C VAL A 46 6.13 -16.06 -8.20
N ASN A 47 6.46 -16.54 -9.40
CA ASN A 47 6.30 -15.78 -10.65
C ASN A 47 4.84 -15.37 -10.90
N SER A 48 3.87 -16.20 -10.49
CA SER A 48 2.44 -15.86 -10.59
C SER A 48 2.03 -14.65 -9.73
N VAL A 49 2.79 -14.36 -8.67
CA VAL A 49 2.52 -13.28 -7.70
C VAL A 49 3.31 -12.00 -8.03
N VAL A 50 4.38 -12.09 -8.81
CA VAL A 50 5.24 -10.92 -9.16
C VAL A 50 4.44 -9.70 -9.64
N PRO A 51 3.44 -9.81 -10.55
CA PRO A 51 2.65 -8.65 -10.97
C PRO A 51 1.94 -7.95 -9.80
N LEU A 52 1.45 -8.72 -8.83
CA LEU A 52 0.79 -8.21 -7.62
C LEU A 52 1.80 -7.51 -6.70
N LEU A 53 3.02 -8.04 -6.57
CA LEU A 53 4.10 -7.41 -5.80
C LEU A 53 4.51 -6.08 -6.41
N VAL A 54 4.65 -6.02 -7.74
CA VAL A 54 4.97 -4.77 -8.45
C VAL A 54 3.93 -3.70 -8.14
N ALA A 55 2.63 -4.06 -8.19
CA ALA A 55 1.56 -3.14 -7.84
C ALA A 55 1.67 -2.65 -6.38
N VAL A 56 1.88 -3.57 -5.42
CA VAL A 56 2.03 -3.22 -4.00
C VAL A 56 3.21 -2.29 -3.77
N PHE A 57 4.40 -2.64 -4.24
CA PHE A 57 5.62 -1.84 -4.04
C PHE A 57 5.57 -0.48 -4.71
N GLY A 58 4.88 -0.37 -5.86
CA GLY A 58 4.64 0.91 -6.52
C GLY A 58 3.78 1.86 -5.68
N MET A 59 2.77 1.34 -4.97
CA MET A 59 1.86 2.14 -4.15
C MET A 59 2.40 2.41 -2.74
N ASP A 60 3.15 1.48 -2.16
CA ASP A 60 3.55 1.48 -0.75
C ASP A 60 4.34 2.73 -0.35
N ASN A 61 5.24 3.20 -1.21
CA ASN A 61 6.06 4.37 -0.93
C ASN A 61 5.26 5.68 -0.85
N ILE A 62 4.24 5.83 -1.71
CA ILE A 62 3.33 6.99 -1.68
C ILE A 62 2.42 6.91 -0.45
N LEU A 63 2.00 5.69 -0.09
CA LEU A 63 1.22 5.43 1.10
C LEU A 63 2.00 5.82 2.36
N MET A 64 3.26 5.39 2.50
CA MET A 64 4.11 5.76 3.63
C MET A 64 4.36 7.27 3.71
N ALA A 65 4.54 7.93 2.57
CA ALA A 65 4.66 9.39 2.52
C ALA A 65 3.39 10.09 3.03
N SER A 66 2.21 9.61 2.61
CA SER A 66 0.91 10.18 3.02
C SER A 66 0.62 9.92 4.50
N GLU A 67 0.95 8.72 4.99
CA GLU A 67 0.84 8.36 6.39
C GLU A 67 1.77 9.19 7.28
N GLY A 68 3.05 9.30 6.91
CA GLY A 68 4.03 10.13 7.61
C GLY A 68 3.62 11.60 7.65
N PHE A 69 3.01 12.11 6.58
CA PHE A 69 2.44 13.45 6.57
C PHE A 69 1.29 13.61 7.59
N LEU A 70 0.34 12.67 7.62
CA LEU A 70 -0.78 12.70 8.57
C LEU A 70 -0.32 12.55 10.02
N LEU A 71 0.70 11.72 10.27
CA LEU A 71 1.38 11.62 11.57
C LEU A 71 2.02 12.96 11.96
N GLY A 72 2.69 13.63 11.03
CA GLY A 72 3.26 14.97 11.24
C GLY A 72 2.21 16.04 11.54
N GLN A 73 0.99 15.91 11.00
CA GLN A 73 -0.16 16.75 11.32
C GLN A 73 -0.93 16.30 12.58
N LYS A 74 -0.46 15.25 13.27
CA LYS A 74 -1.08 14.67 14.47
C LYS A 74 -2.53 14.19 14.26
N ASP A 75 -2.89 13.74 13.06
CA ASP A 75 -4.23 13.17 12.77
C ASP A 75 -4.36 11.71 13.27
N LEU A 76 -4.00 11.49 14.55
CA LEU A 76 -3.87 10.16 15.16
C LEU A 76 -5.20 9.44 15.31
N ASN A 77 -6.30 10.18 15.52
CA ASN A 77 -7.63 9.61 15.67
C ASN A 77 -8.10 8.96 14.36
N PHE A 78 -7.85 9.62 13.22
CA PHE A 78 -8.15 9.05 11.91
C PHE A 78 -7.30 7.80 11.65
N ILE A 79 -5.99 7.90 11.87
CA ILE A 79 -5.05 6.79 11.66
C ILE A 79 -5.43 5.58 12.52
N GLY A 80 -5.69 5.81 13.83
CA GLY A 80 -6.08 4.75 14.75
C GLY A 80 -7.38 4.05 14.35
N LYS A 81 -8.43 4.81 13.99
CA LYS A 81 -9.71 4.24 13.53
C LYS A 81 -9.57 3.46 12.23
N MET A 82 -8.78 3.97 11.29
CA MET A 82 -8.51 3.31 10.03
C MET A 82 -7.77 1.97 10.25
N TYR A 83 -6.72 1.94 11.08
CA TYR A 83 -6.04 0.68 11.37
C TYR A 83 -6.88 -0.29 12.18
N ALA A 84 -7.70 0.21 13.11
CA ALA A 84 -8.63 -0.64 13.86
C ALA A 84 -9.64 -1.33 12.93
N SER A 85 -10.17 -0.64 11.92
CA SER A 85 -11.07 -1.27 10.94
C SER A 85 -10.34 -2.32 10.10
N PHE A 86 -9.11 -2.04 9.67
CA PHE A 86 -8.29 -3.00 8.93
C PHE A 86 -7.86 -4.21 9.75
N PHE A 87 -7.64 -4.04 11.05
CA PHE A 87 -7.33 -5.13 11.97
C PHE A 87 -8.44 -6.18 12.03
N VAL A 88 -9.70 -5.79 11.79
CA VAL A 88 -10.83 -6.73 11.72
C VAL A 88 -11.06 -7.20 10.28
N ALA A 89 -11.03 -6.29 9.31
CA ALA A 89 -11.36 -6.60 7.91
C ALA A 89 -10.35 -7.56 7.27
N VAL A 90 -9.04 -7.33 7.45
CA VAL A 90 -8.01 -8.14 6.78
C VAL A 90 -8.04 -9.61 7.27
N PRO A 91 -8.04 -9.90 8.59
CA PRO A 91 -8.18 -11.27 9.06
C PRO A 91 -9.49 -11.92 8.63
N TYR A 92 -10.60 -11.18 8.58
CA TYR A 92 -11.87 -11.71 8.09
C TYR A 92 -11.77 -12.23 6.65
N PHE A 93 -11.19 -11.46 5.73
CA PHE A 93 -11.00 -11.88 4.35
C PHE A 93 -9.97 -13.01 4.22
N MET A 94 -8.87 -12.95 4.97
CA MET A 94 -7.85 -14.00 4.99
C MET A 94 -8.40 -15.34 5.50
N LEU A 95 -9.24 -15.32 6.54
CA LEU A 95 -9.88 -16.52 7.07
C LEU A 95 -10.88 -17.12 6.08
N ARG A 96 -11.55 -16.29 5.26
CA ARG A 96 -12.41 -16.77 4.17
C ARG A 96 -11.61 -17.49 3.09
N VAL A 97 -10.47 -16.93 2.67
CA VAL A 97 -9.56 -17.59 1.72
C VAL A 97 -9.06 -18.91 2.30
N LYS A 98 -8.63 -18.92 3.57
CA LYS A 98 -8.21 -20.14 4.27
C LYS A 98 -9.32 -21.19 4.32
N ARG A 99 -10.55 -20.79 4.65
CA ARG A 99 -11.70 -21.71 4.71
C ARG A 99 -12.01 -22.32 3.34
N ALA A 100 -11.96 -21.52 2.27
CA ALA A 100 -12.17 -22.00 0.91
C ALA A 100 -11.05 -22.94 0.43
N ALA A 101 -9.80 -22.67 0.82
CA ALA A 101 -8.67 -23.56 0.55
C ALA A 101 -8.84 -24.91 1.27
N LEU A 102 -9.23 -24.90 2.55
CA LEU A 102 -9.46 -26.13 3.34
C LEU A 102 -10.67 -26.94 2.84
N ALA A 103 -11.64 -26.29 2.19
CA ALA A 103 -12.77 -26.96 1.54
C ALA A 103 -12.38 -27.64 0.21
N GLY A 104 -11.11 -27.56 -0.20
CA GLY A 104 -10.61 -28.21 -1.42
C GLY A 104 -10.97 -27.48 -2.71
N ASN A 105 -11.29 -26.18 -2.66
CA ASN A 105 -11.61 -25.42 -3.86
C ASN A 105 -10.35 -25.24 -4.72
N PRO A 106 -10.29 -25.82 -5.95
CA PRO A 106 -9.10 -25.75 -6.80
C PRO A 106 -8.82 -24.35 -7.34
N ALA A 107 -9.79 -23.43 -7.27
CA ALA A 107 -9.61 -22.04 -7.70
C ALA A 107 -8.80 -21.19 -6.69
N ILE A 108 -8.59 -21.69 -5.45
CA ILE A 108 -7.84 -20.96 -4.43
C ILE A 108 -6.36 -21.36 -4.48
N ASN A 109 -5.52 -20.38 -4.71
CA ASN A 109 -4.07 -20.51 -4.85
C ASN A 109 -3.35 -19.37 -4.12
N LEU A 110 -2.03 -19.29 -4.28
CA LEU A 110 -1.24 -18.24 -3.65
C LEU A 110 -1.66 -16.83 -4.10
N THR A 111 -2.06 -16.65 -5.36
CA THR A 111 -2.49 -15.33 -5.86
C THR A 111 -3.74 -14.84 -5.14
N SER A 112 -4.64 -15.73 -4.70
CA SER A 112 -5.83 -15.36 -3.92
C SER A 112 -5.50 -14.64 -2.60
N VAL A 113 -4.44 -15.08 -1.90
CA VAL A 113 -3.96 -14.43 -0.68
C VAL A 113 -3.41 -13.05 -0.98
N TRP A 114 -2.59 -12.95 -2.03
CA TRP A 114 -2.01 -11.69 -2.46
C TRP A 114 -3.04 -10.71 -3.05
N SER A 115 -4.12 -11.19 -3.66
CA SER A 115 -5.23 -10.35 -4.11
C SER A 115 -5.94 -9.66 -2.93
N VAL A 116 -6.14 -10.36 -1.82
CA VAL A 116 -6.65 -9.73 -0.58
C VAL A 116 -5.70 -8.65 -0.11
N PHE A 117 -4.40 -8.92 -0.11
CA PHE A 117 -3.38 -7.96 0.32
C PHE A 117 -3.29 -6.73 -0.59
N VAL A 118 -3.31 -6.92 -1.91
CA VAL A 118 -3.33 -5.84 -2.92
C VAL A 118 -4.57 -4.98 -2.76
N THR A 119 -5.74 -5.61 -2.58
CA THR A 119 -7.01 -4.89 -2.38
C THR A 119 -6.94 -4.04 -1.11
N TYR A 120 -6.46 -4.62 -0.01
CA TYR A 120 -6.21 -3.91 1.23
C TYR A 120 -5.27 -2.71 1.02
N GLN A 121 -4.14 -2.92 0.35
CA GLN A 121 -3.15 -1.88 0.12
C GLN A 121 -3.69 -0.76 -0.78
N PHE A 122 -4.49 -1.08 -1.79
CA PHE A 122 -5.13 -0.11 -2.66
C PHE A 122 -6.14 0.76 -1.90
N VAL A 123 -6.99 0.14 -1.08
CA VAL A 123 -7.96 0.86 -0.24
C VAL A 123 -7.23 1.76 0.75
N ARG A 124 -6.21 1.26 1.44
CA ARG A 124 -5.38 2.04 2.38
C ARG A 124 -4.70 3.22 1.67
N PHE A 125 -4.16 2.99 0.48
CA PHE A 125 -3.55 4.03 -0.35
C PHE A 125 -4.56 5.14 -0.67
N ALA A 126 -5.73 4.78 -1.18
CA ALA A 126 -6.76 5.75 -1.54
C ALA A 126 -7.22 6.57 -0.32
N VAL A 127 -7.51 5.91 0.80
CA VAL A 127 -7.99 6.54 2.03
C VAL A 127 -6.96 7.52 2.60
N LEU A 128 -5.69 7.12 2.69
CA LEU A 128 -4.62 7.97 3.22
C LEU A 128 -4.29 9.13 2.30
N LEU A 129 -4.22 8.89 0.98
CA LEU A 129 -3.92 9.94 0.01
C LEU A 129 -5.02 10.99 -0.03
N VAL A 130 -6.29 10.57 -0.08
CA VAL A 130 -7.44 11.49 -0.04
C VAL A 130 -7.43 12.29 1.25
N ARG A 131 -7.21 11.65 2.40
CA ARG A 131 -7.15 12.36 3.68
C ARG A 131 -6.00 13.37 3.73
N ALA A 132 -4.81 13.00 3.27
CA ALA A 132 -3.65 13.90 3.23
C ALA A 132 -3.95 15.15 2.36
N LEU A 133 -4.55 14.96 1.19
CA LEU A 133 -4.95 16.06 0.32
C LEU A 133 -6.06 16.94 0.93
N MET A 134 -7.04 16.33 1.62
CA MET A 134 -8.09 17.07 2.32
C MET A 134 -7.54 17.92 3.46
N VAL A 135 -6.66 17.36 4.29
CA VAL A 135 -6.02 18.08 5.39
C VAL A 135 -5.20 19.25 4.84
N GLN A 136 -4.41 19.04 3.79
CA GLN A 136 -3.66 20.11 3.16
C GLN A 136 -4.56 21.24 2.63
N ARG A 137 -5.66 20.91 1.93
CA ARG A 137 -6.62 21.91 1.43
C ARG A 137 -7.25 22.71 2.57
N ARG A 138 -7.60 22.05 3.68
CA ARG A 138 -8.16 22.73 4.86
C ARG A 138 -7.17 23.73 5.45
N THR A 139 -5.91 23.32 5.63
CA THR A 139 -4.85 24.21 6.14
C THR A 139 -4.61 25.40 5.21
N GLU A 140 -4.71 25.22 3.90
CA GLU A 140 -4.60 26.33 2.93
C GLU A 140 -5.74 27.35 3.09
N LEU A 141 -6.97 26.88 3.28
CA LEU A 141 -8.15 27.75 3.48
C LEU A 141 -8.09 28.52 4.80
N GLU A 142 -7.66 27.89 5.89
CA GLU A 142 -7.53 28.54 7.20
C GLU A 142 -6.50 29.68 7.15
N VAL A 143 -5.32 29.43 6.57
CA VAL A 143 -4.28 30.46 6.40
C VAL A 143 -4.73 31.60 5.48
N SER A 144 -5.53 31.31 4.45
CA SER A 144 -6.05 32.36 3.56
C SER A 144 -7.08 33.26 4.25
N LYS A 145 -7.85 32.73 5.21
CA LYS A 145 -8.83 33.51 5.97
C LYS A 145 -8.17 34.41 7.03
N GLU A 146 -7.06 33.97 7.62
CA GLU A 146 -6.29 34.78 8.57
C GLU A 146 -5.52 35.93 7.91
N ALA A 147 -5.24 35.82 6.61
CA ALA A 147 -4.50 36.84 5.84
C ALA A 147 -5.40 37.90 5.17
N ALA A 148 -6.72 37.76 5.23
CA ALA A 148 -7.72 38.65 4.64
C ALA A 148 -8.42 39.47 5.73
#